data_AF-A0A928S8Q0-F1
#
_entry.id   AF-A0A928S8Q0-F1
#
_cell.length_a   1.000
_cell.length_b   1.000
_cell.length_c   1.000
_cell.angle_alpha   90.00
_cell.angle_beta   90.00
_cell.angle_gamma   90.00
#
_symmetry.space_group_name_H-M   'P 1'
#
loop_
_entity.id
_entity.type
_entity.pdbx_description
1 polymer ?
#
loop_
_entity_poly.entity_id
_entity_poly.type
_entity_poly.pdbx_seq_one_letter_code
_entity_poly.pdbx_strand_id
1 'polypeptide(L)'
;MNLIQLYAWIYAAMFIFVVSLGYIPGFTNADGQLFGLFRIDPIDDILHLGSGIWAALAAWTSVRAATLYFKIFGILYGLDGVVGFLLGQGYLDGGIFIYGPWPMDWLTKFAANLPHILIGGMAVVIGFWLSRKLAAQG
;
A
#
# COMPACT_ATOMS: atom_id res chain seq x y z
N MET A 1 23.46 3.67 4.90
CA MET A 1 22.02 3.73 4.61
C MET A 1 21.33 4.44 5.76
N ASN A 2 20.50 5.46 5.49
CA ASN A 2 19.79 6.14 6.57
C ASN A 2 18.47 5.44 6.92
N LEU A 3 17.83 5.88 8.01
CA LEU A 3 16.59 5.28 8.51
C LEU A 3 15.43 5.38 7.51
N ILE A 4 15.31 6.47 6.76
CA ILE A 4 14.25 6.63 5.74
C ILE A 4 14.44 5.65 4.57
N GLN A 5 15.68 5.49 4.08
CA GLN A 5 15.99 4.51 3.03
C GLN A 5 15.78 3.08 3.53
N LEU A 6 16.11 2.78 4.79
CA LEU A 6 15.82 1.48 5.40
C LEU A 6 14.31 1.17 5.37
N TYR A 7 13.47 2.12 5.77
CA TYR A 7 12.02 1.91 5.68
C TYR A 7 11.55 1.72 4.23
N ALA A 8 12.13 2.42 3.27
CA ALA A 8 11.76 2.25 1.86
C ALA A 8 12.13 0.84 1.36
N TRP A 9 13.25 0.26 1.82
CA TRP A 9 13.56 -1.16 1.58
C TRP A 9 12.59 -2.11 2.25
N ILE A 10 12.15 -1.81 3.48
CA ILE A 10 11.12 -2.60 4.16
C ILE A 10 9.81 -2.58 3.37
N TYR A 11 9.39 -1.42 2.86
CA TYR A 11 8.21 -1.30 2.00
C TYR A 11 8.37 -2.07 0.69
N ALA A 12 9.55 -2.01 0.07
CA ALA A 12 9.85 -2.79 -1.13
C ALA A 12 9.67 -4.30 -0.87
N ALA A 13 10.28 -4.82 0.20
CA ALA A 13 10.17 -6.22 0.58
C ALA A 13 8.72 -6.62 0.94
N MET A 14 8.02 -5.75 1.66
CA MET A 14 6.62 -5.94 2.03
C MET A 14 5.72 -6.08 0.80
N PHE A 15 5.89 -5.23 -0.22
CA PHE A 15 5.08 -5.31 -1.44
C PHE A 15 5.34 -6.58 -2.24
N ILE A 16 6.60 -6.98 -2.38
CA ILE A 16 6.95 -8.25 -3.01
C ILE A 16 6.30 -9.40 -2.25
N PHE A 17 6.36 -9.36 -0.91
CA PHE A 17 5.74 -10.37 -0.06
C PHE A 17 4.22 -10.43 -0.23
N VAL A 18 3.52 -9.29 -0.19
CA VAL A 18 2.05 -9.23 -0.33
C VAL A 18 1.58 -9.76 -1.68
N VAL A 19 2.21 -9.35 -2.79
CA VAL A 19 1.90 -9.92 -4.11
C VAL A 19 2.16 -11.42 -4.12
N SER A 20 3.30 -11.86 -3.58
CA SER A 20 3.65 -13.29 -3.53
C SER A 20 2.64 -14.12 -2.73
N LEU A 21 2.04 -13.57 -1.66
CA LEU A 21 1.05 -14.28 -0.83
C LEU A 21 -0.16 -14.75 -1.64
N GLY A 22 -0.61 -13.97 -2.64
CA GLY A 22 -1.75 -14.33 -3.50
C GLY A 22 -1.51 -15.62 -4.30
N TYR A 23 -0.25 -15.99 -4.51
CA TYR A 23 0.16 -17.13 -5.33
C TYR A 23 0.64 -18.33 -4.50
N ILE A 24 0.55 -18.27 -3.17
CA ILE A 24 0.88 -19.40 -2.29
C ILE A 24 -0.32 -20.35 -2.19
N PRO A 25 -0.17 -21.65 -2.56
CA PRO A 25 -1.23 -22.63 -2.40
C PRO A 25 -1.73 -22.72 -0.95
N GLY A 26 -3.05 -22.73 -0.77
CA GLY A 26 -3.70 -22.84 0.54
C GLY A 26 -4.08 -21.51 1.19
N PHE A 27 -3.66 -20.37 0.65
CA PHE A 27 -4.11 -19.04 1.13
C PHE A 27 -5.27 -18.45 0.32
N THR A 28 -5.52 -19.00 -0.86
CA THR A 28 -6.60 -18.59 -1.74
C THR A 28 -7.73 -19.62 -1.71
N ASN A 29 -8.98 -19.16 -1.58
CA ASN A 29 -10.16 -20.01 -1.58
C ASN A 29 -10.56 -20.44 -3.02
N ALA A 30 -11.61 -21.26 -3.13
CA ALA A 30 -12.11 -21.76 -4.42
C ALA A 30 -12.57 -20.64 -5.39
N ASP A 31 -12.93 -19.48 -4.86
CA ASP A 31 -13.38 -18.31 -5.61
C ASP A 31 -12.23 -17.39 -6.04
N GLY A 32 -10.97 -17.77 -5.76
CA GLY A 32 -9.80 -16.97 -6.11
C GLY A 32 -9.54 -15.78 -5.18
N GLN A 33 -10.07 -15.83 -3.95
CA GLN A 33 -9.86 -14.79 -2.94
C GLN A 33 -8.80 -15.20 -1.91
N LEU A 34 -7.77 -14.39 -1.77
CA LEU A 34 -6.75 -14.48 -0.72
C LEU A 34 -7.41 -14.19 0.63
N PHE A 35 -7.27 -15.15 1.56
CA PHE A 35 -7.92 -15.16 2.89
C PHE A 35 -9.45 -14.98 2.86
N GLY A 36 -10.10 -15.21 1.73
CA GLY A 36 -11.54 -14.96 1.54
C GLY A 36 -11.93 -13.47 1.45
N LEU A 37 -10.96 -12.56 1.35
CA LEU A 37 -11.19 -11.11 1.36
C LEU A 37 -10.72 -10.42 0.08
N PHE A 38 -9.54 -10.77 -0.43
CA PHE A 38 -8.91 -10.06 -1.54
C PHE A 38 -8.99 -10.89 -2.81
N ARG A 39 -9.74 -10.44 -3.81
CA ARG A 39 -9.70 -11.09 -5.12
C ARG A 39 -8.32 -10.87 -5.72
N ILE A 40 -7.69 -11.94 -6.21
CA ILE A 40 -6.45 -11.79 -6.98
C ILE A 40 -6.81 -11.07 -8.28
N ASP A 41 -6.30 -9.85 -8.44
CA ASP A 41 -6.51 -8.99 -9.60
C ASP A 41 -5.14 -8.58 -10.19
N PRO A 42 -4.88 -8.85 -11.48
CA PRO A 42 -3.68 -8.38 -12.16
C PRO A 42 -3.43 -6.87 -12.04
N ILE A 43 -4.47 -6.03 -11.98
CA ILE A 43 -4.31 -4.57 -11.84
C ILE A 43 -3.69 -4.24 -10.48
N ASP A 44 -4.24 -4.81 -9.41
CA ASP A 44 -3.71 -4.64 -8.05
C ASP A 44 -2.30 -5.21 -7.93
N ASP A 45 -2.02 -6.37 -8.50
CA ASP A 45 -0.68 -6.98 -8.47
C ASP A 45 0.37 -6.09 -9.14
N ILE A 46 0.04 -5.52 -10.31
CA ILE A 46 0.92 -4.57 -11.01
C ILE A 46 1.12 -3.31 -10.17
N LEU A 47 0.05 -2.78 -9.57
CA LEU A 47 0.11 -1.59 -8.73
C LEU A 47 0.99 -1.81 -7.49
N HIS A 48 0.81 -2.92 -6.80
CA HIS A 48 1.58 -3.31 -5.62
C HIS A 48 3.05 -3.57 -5.98
N LEU A 49 3.31 -4.36 -7.01
CA LEU A 49 4.68 -4.66 -7.45
C LEU A 49 5.38 -3.39 -7.93
N GLY A 50 4.70 -2.54 -8.71
CA GLY A 50 5.20 -1.25 -9.16
C GLY A 50 5.52 -0.33 -7.98
N SER A 51 4.70 -0.34 -6.94
CA SER A 51 4.94 0.42 -5.70
C SER A 51 6.15 -0.09 -4.93
N GLY A 52 6.35 -1.42 -4.89
CA GLY A 52 7.54 -2.04 -4.31
C GLY A 52 8.82 -1.72 -5.08
N ILE A 53 8.79 -1.79 -6.41
CA ILE A 53 9.91 -1.39 -7.29
C ILE A 53 10.24 0.08 -7.10
N TRP A 54 9.23 0.95 -7.06
CA TRP A 54 9.44 2.37 -6.81
C TRP A 54 10.08 2.63 -5.44
N ALA A 55 9.63 1.92 -4.39
CA ALA A 55 10.22 1.99 -3.06
C ALA A 55 11.71 1.59 -3.09
N ALA A 56 12.05 0.48 -3.75
CA ALA A 56 13.42 0.00 -3.91
C ALA A 56 14.31 1.01 -4.64
N LEU A 57 13.83 1.55 -5.77
CA LEU A 57 14.56 2.57 -6.52
C LEU A 57 14.77 3.84 -5.69
N ALA A 58 13.74 4.31 -4.99
CA ALA A 58 13.83 5.47 -4.12
C ALA A 58 14.83 5.26 -2.97
N ALA A 59 14.80 4.07 -2.35
CA ALA A 59 15.73 3.65 -1.32
C ALA A 59 17.18 3.62 -1.83
N TRP A 60 17.39 3.09 -3.03
CA TRP A 60 18.71 3.00 -3.68
C TRP A 60 19.26 4.39 -4.06
N THR A 61 18.41 5.28 -4.58
CA THR A 61 18.86 6.58 -5.11
C THR A 61 19.32 7.54 -4.03
N SER A 62 18.46 7.88 -3.06
CA SER A 62 18.81 8.87 -2.03
C SER A 62 17.77 8.97 -0.91
N VAL A 63 18.18 9.59 0.21
CA VAL A 63 17.27 9.99 1.29
C VAL A 63 16.12 10.88 0.80
N ARG A 64 16.41 11.81 -0.12
CA ARG A 64 15.42 12.73 -0.68
C ARG A 64 14.39 11.97 -1.53
N ALA A 65 14.84 11.02 -2.34
CA ALA A 65 13.97 10.17 -3.13
C ALA A 65 13.08 9.29 -2.24
N ALA A 66 13.65 8.61 -1.25
CA ALA A 66 12.89 7.82 -0.28
C ALA A 66 11.87 8.66 0.50
N THR A 67 12.24 9.89 0.89
CA THR A 67 11.30 10.82 1.55
C THR A 67 10.15 11.22 0.62
N LEU A 68 10.43 11.50 -0.66
CA LEU A 68 9.40 11.84 -1.64
C LEU A 68 8.47 10.66 -1.90
N TYR A 69 9.01 9.44 -2.02
CA TYR A 69 8.24 8.20 -2.09
C TYR A 69 7.23 8.15 -0.95
N PHE A 70 7.66 8.21 0.31
CA PHE A 70 6.76 8.10 1.45
C PHE A 70 5.67 9.18 1.52
N LYS A 71 5.98 10.41 1.10
CA LYS A 71 4.98 11.49 1.05
C LYS A 71 3.89 11.19 0.02
N ILE A 72 4.29 10.85 -1.21
CA ILE A 72 3.34 10.62 -2.31
C ILE A 72 2.60 9.31 -2.08
N PHE A 73 3.34 8.21 -1.88
CA PHE A 73 2.77 6.89 -1.60
C PHE A 73 1.80 6.93 -0.42
N GLY A 74 2.20 7.57 0.69
CA GLY A 74 1.39 7.62 1.90
C GLY A 74 0.06 8.33 1.69
N ILE A 75 0.05 9.44 0.94
CA ILE A 75 -1.20 10.13 0.57
C ILE A 75 -2.05 9.22 -0.31
N LEU A 76 -1.45 8.62 -1.34
CA LEU A 76 -2.19 7.83 -2.31
C LEU A 76 -2.84 6.59 -1.67
N TYR A 77 -2.05 5.72 -1.05
CA TYR A 77 -2.54 4.50 -0.42
C TYR A 77 -3.39 4.79 0.82
N GLY A 78 -3.09 5.86 1.56
CA GLY A 78 -3.90 6.28 2.70
C GLY A 78 -5.30 6.70 2.26
N LEU A 79 -5.41 7.50 1.20
CA LEU A 79 -6.70 7.86 0.61
C LEU A 79 -7.41 6.63 0.05
N ASP A 80 -6.69 5.66 -0.49
CA ASP A 80 -7.29 4.49 -1.12
C ASP A 80 -8.00 3.63 -0.07
N GLY A 81 -7.30 3.36 1.03
CA GLY A 81 -7.90 2.69 2.18
C GLY A 81 -9.09 3.43 2.78
N VAL A 82 -9.07 4.78 2.82
CA VAL A 82 -10.22 5.58 3.31
C VAL A 82 -11.41 5.47 2.35
N VAL A 83 -11.17 5.63 1.04
CA VAL A 83 -12.22 5.55 0.02
C VAL A 83 -12.82 4.15 0.01
N GLY A 84 -12.01 3.11 0.00
CA GLY A 84 -12.49 1.73 0.03
C GLY A 84 -13.20 1.37 1.33
N PHE A 85 -12.77 1.91 2.48
CA PHE A 85 -13.49 1.71 3.74
C PHE A 85 -14.89 2.35 3.72
N LEU A 86 -15.05 3.53 3.12
CA LEU A 86 -16.34 4.22 3.08
C LEU A 86 -17.25 3.64 1.99
N LEU A 87 -16.70 3.42 0.80
CA LEU A 87 -17.45 3.16 -0.43
C LEU A 87 -17.37 1.72 -0.93
N GLY A 88 -16.48 0.89 -0.35
CA GLY A 88 -16.31 -0.50 -0.74
C GLY A 88 -15.58 -0.71 -2.07
N GLN A 89 -14.91 0.31 -2.61
CA GLN A 89 -14.10 0.19 -3.83
C GLN A 89 -12.81 1.02 -3.70
N GLY A 90 -11.72 0.50 -4.27
CA GLY A 90 -10.46 1.24 -4.44
C GLY A 90 -10.58 2.36 -5.46
N TYR A 91 -9.69 3.33 -5.39
CA TYR A 91 -9.53 4.34 -6.45
C TYR A 91 -8.21 4.19 -7.20
N LEU A 92 -7.20 3.58 -6.59
CA LEU A 92 -5.90 3.36 -7.23
C LEU A 92 -5.96 2.37 -8.38
N ASP A 93 -6.80 1.36 -8.26
CA ASP A 93 -7.19 0.41 -9.32
C ASP A 93 -8.23 0.98 -10.29
N GLY A 94 -8.80 2.14 -9.96
CA GLY A 94 -9.89 2.78 -10.70
C GLY A 94 -11.28 2.19 -10.41
N GLY A 95 -11.40 1.24 -9.48
CA GLY A 95 -12.61 0.48 -9.21
C GLY A 95 -13.83 1.36 -8.90
N ILE A 96 -13.64 2.40 -8.09
CA ILE A 96 -14.71 3.35 -7.75
C ILE A 96 -15.26 4.10 -8.96
N PHE A 97 -14.45 4.36 -9.99
CA PHE A 97 -14.86 5.09 -11.19
C PHE A 97 -15.54 4.17 -12.21
N ILE A 98 -15.17 2.89 -12.23
CA ILE A 98 -15.69 1.90 -13.18
C ILE A 98 -16.98 1.27 -12.65
N TYR A 99 -17.02 0.92 -11.36
CA TYR A 99 -18.09 0.12 -10.75
C TYR A 99 -18.96 0.92 -9.77
N GLY A 100 -18.52 2.09 -9.33
CA GLY A 100 -19.21 2.87 -8.29
C GLY A 100 -19.15 2.20 -6.91
N PRO A 101 -19.78 2.79 -5.88
CA PRO A 101 -19.76 2.24 -4.53
C PRO A 101 -20.32 0.81 -4.48
N TRP A 102 -19.64 -0.08 -3.75
CA TRP A 102 -20.01 -1.48 -3.64
C TRP A 102 -20.60 -1.81 -2.26
N PRO A 103 -21.77 -2.49 -2.21
CA PRO A 103 -22.46 -2.78 -0.96
C PRO A 103 -21.80 -3.97 -0.24
N MET A 104 -20.76 -3.68 0.54
CA MET A 104 -20.18 -4.61 1.53
C MET A 104 -20.60 -4.23 2.95
N ASP A 105 -20.64 -5.21 3.84
CA ASP A 105 -20.79 -4.94 5.27
C ASP A 105 -19.57 -4.19 5.82
N TRP A 106 -19.76 -3.51 6.95
CA TRP A 106 -18.74 -2.66 7.56
C TRP A 106 -17.49 -3.40 7.99
N LEU A 107 -17.61 -4.66 8.44
CA LEU A 107 -16.47 -5.44 8.88
C LEU A 107 -15.61 -5.84 7.68
N THR A 108 -16.23 -6.29 6.59
CA THR A 108 -15.52 -6.61 5.34
C THR A 108 -14.85 -5.37 4.76
N LYS A 109 -15.53 -4.22 4.71
CA LYS A 109 -14.92 -2.96 4.27
C LYS A 109 -13.71 -2.59 5.13
N PHE A 110 -13.83 -2.70 6.45
CA PHE A 110 -12.72 -2.42 7.35
C PHE A 110 -11.55 -3.38 7.13
N ALA A 111 -11.80 -4.69 7.14
CA ALA A 111 -10.78 -5.72 7.00
C ALA A 111 -10.04 -5.64 5.66
N ALA A 112 -10.77 -5.44 4.56
CA ALA A 112 -10.20 -5.32 3.22
C ALA A 112 -9.36 -4.04 3.05
N ASN A 113 -9.66 -2.96 3.75
CA ASN A 113 -8.97 -1.68 3.58
C ASN A 113 -7.94 -1.36 4.67
N LEU A 114 -7.94 -2.14 5.76
CA LEU A 114 -7.00 -1.97 6.87
C LEU A 114 -5.53 -1.99 6.40
N PRO A 115 -5.10 -2.87 5.47
CA PRO A 115 -3.72 -2.82 4.96
C PRO A 115 -3.35 -1.46 4.39
N HIS A 116 -4.19 -0.89 3.50
CA HIS A 116 -3.95 0.42 2.87
C HIS A 116 -3.95 1.56 3.89
N ILE A 117 -4.88 1.54 4.85
CA ILE A 117 -4.93 2.54 5.93
C ILE A 117 -3.64 2.50 6.77
N LEU A 118 -3.18 1.32 7.16
CA LEU A 118 -1.99 1.16 7.99
C LEU A 118 -0.72 1.56 7.23
N ILE A 119 -0.50 1.01 6.04
CA ILE A 119 0.73 1.28 5.27
C ILE A 119 0.77 2.72 4.75
N GLY A 120 -0.37 3.26 4.33
CA GLY A 120 -0.51 4.64 3.88
C GLY A 120 -0.32 5.63 5.03
N GLY A 121 -1.01 5.42 6.15
CA GLY A 121 -0.88 6.24 7.35
C GLY A 121 0.55 6.24 7.91
N MET A 122 1.18 5.06 7.96
CA MET A 122 2.57 4.96 8.42
C MET A 122 3.54 5.65 7.46
N ALA A 123 3.32 5.54 6.15
CA ALA A 123 4.10 6.25 5.14
C ALA A 123 3.95 7.77 5.26
N VAL A 124 2.76 8.30 5.56
CA VAL A 124 2.55 9.74 5.83
C VAL A 124 3.39 10.19 7.03
N VAL A 125 3.37 9.44 8.13
CA VAL A 125 4.17 9.76 9.32
C VAL A 125 5.67 9.72 9.01
N ILE A 126 6.15 8.71 8.27
CA ILE A 126 7.55 8.62 7.86
C ILE A 126 7.93 9.81 6.95
N GLY A 127 7.12 10.05 5.92
CA GLY A 127 7.37 11.03 4.88
C GLY A 127 7.29 12.48 5.36
N PHE A 128 6.38 12.81 6.26
CA PHE A 128 6.17 14.18 6.73
C PHE A 128 6.72 14.47 8.12
N TRP A 129 6.60 13.56 9.08
CA TRP A 129 7.03 13.82 10.45
C TRP A 129 8.46 13.34 10.71
N LEU A 130 8.73 12.06 10.49
CA LEU A 130 10.04 11.48 10.81
C LEU A 130 11.16 12.07 9.95
N SER A 131 10.93 12.24 8.65
CA SER A 131 11.92 12.83 7.73
C SER A 131 12.38 14.22 8.17
N ARG A 132 11.44 15.08 8.60
CA ARG A 132 11.75 16.43 9.13
C ARG A 132 12.50 16.36 10.44
N LYS A 133 12.07 15.47 11.35
CA LYS A 133 12.72 15.30 12.65
C LYS A 133 14.19 14.88 12.50
N LEU A 134 14.48 13.92 11.61
CA LEU A 134 15.85 13.46 11.36
C LEU A 134 16.70 14.52 10.67
N ALA A 135 16.11 15.30 9.74
CA ALA A 135 16.83 16.38 9.06
C ALA A 135 17.21 17.54 10.00
N ALA A 136 16.50 17.73 11.11
CA ALA A 136 16.81 18.76 12.12
C ALA A 136 17.89 18.34 13.13
N GLN A 137 18.31 17.06 13.12
CA GLN A 137 19.26 16.49 14.08
C GLN A 137 20.68 16.31 13.51
N GLY A 138 20.86 16.49 12.20
CA GLY A 138 22.15 16.42 11.51
C GLY A 138 22.50 17.77 10.90
#